data_AF-A0A923UI88-F1
#
_entry.id   AF-A0A923UI88-F1
#
_cell.length_a   1.000
_cell.length_b   1.000
_cell.length_c   1.000
_cell.angle_alpha   90.00
_cell.angle_beta   90.00
_cell.angle_gamma   90.00
#
_symmetry.space_group_name_H-M   'P 1'
#
loop_
_entity.id
_entity.type
_entity.pdbx_description
1 polymer ?
#
loop_
_entity_poly.entity_id
_entity_poly.type
_entity_poly.pdbx_seq_one_letter_code
_entity_poly.pdbx_strand_id
1 'polypeptide(L)'
;MNSENNDPSHTENYDFQHGYHSGLESVEKHTYEGYLSSQVNFEYLTRQLVEKKQELSEVEKVTDVVKIRFKEAFDGLQEPLLKVNLAGKNKDRIESQVADNAGFIQQFSDKRISVGHRYSLFAGFIYFFAGISFVLGDLIISHEIVAYALNIRNNFEAWAFAAGLAMVSVLLKPAYERLIENPYSENPSPRSERVYVWFKSITVVFAVVTLFILGWFRYEAYKTDKMKESVNKSIKQLQNQIVDPLNPSAVLPPDVLQQIDSKMKVFDALNEKLVNSPWALASFVLSGILFALAGAICLGIAFPVLQCYWQRWLQIDPKLKRLRKEHKTLTSDLQAVEIELAEQIIQKNILENDLRLLPSLESLHIQKQNLQEEIKAIENETRLAETDARIGAYSDGFGKGLMVRDVINDDEVSQFVRTNYFDTTTLAHKVKNSSGDKAIFSKRPILRPHQQLRKLISEDFSEE
;
A
#
# COMPACT_ATOMS: atom_id res chain seq x y z
N MET A 1 -4.94 -81.56 5.90
CA MET A 1 -5.23 -82.29 4.65
C MET A 1 -3.92 -82.37 3.89
N ASN A 2 -3.36 -83.58 3.80
CA ASN A 2 -2.08 -83.87 3.19
C ASN A 2 -2.15 -83.62 1.69
N SER A 3 -1.32 -82.72 1.19
CA SER A 3 -0.91 -82.71 -0.22
C SER A 3 0.44 -83.42 -0.27
N GLU A 4 0.44 -84.68 -0.72
CA GLU A 4 1.67 -85.38 -1.08
C GLU A 4 2.38 -84.59 -2.18
N ASN A 5 3.58 -84.10 -1.86
CA ASN A 5 4.55 -83.64 -2.84
C ASN A 5 4.99 -84.85 -3.67
N ASN A 6 4.34 -85.08 -4.81
CA ASN A 6 4.96 -85.81 -5.92
C ASN A 6 5.99 -84.87 -6.55
N ASP A 7 7.18 -84.80 -5.95
CA ASP A 7 8.36 -84.39 -6.71
C ASP A 7 8.56 -85.45 -7.80
N PRO A 8 8.53 -85.09 -9.09
CA PRO A 8 8.80 -86.04 -10.15
C PRO A 8 10.17 -86.65 -9.89
N SER A 9 10.25 -87.98 -9.90
CA SER A 9 11.50 -88.69 -9.70
C SER A 9 12.54 -88.15 -10.69
N HIS A 10 13.80 -87.95 -10.28
CA HIS A 10 14.86 -87.44 -11.18
C HIS A 10 14.98 -88.26 -12.48
N THR A 11 14.51 -89.51 -12.47
CA THR A 11 14.42 -90.45 -13.59
C THR A 11 13.32 -90.16 -14.61
N GLU A 12 12.34 -89.31 -14.27
CA GLU A 12 11.25 -88.87 -15.16
C GLU A 12 11.57 -87.58 -15.92
N ASN A 13 12.68 -86.90 -15.60
CA ASN A 13 13.10 -85.71 -16.32
C ASN A 13 13.52 -86.07 -17.76
N TYR A 14 13.01 -85.34 -18.74
CA TYR A 14 13.33 -85.50 -20.16
C TYR A 14 14.84 -85.48 -20.42
N ASP A 15 15.58 -84.57 -19.79
CA ASP A 15 17.03 -84.45 -19.96
C ASP A 15 17.78 -85.68 -19.41
N PHE A 16 17.26 -86.28 -18.34
CA PHE A 16 17.80 -87.50 -17.75
C PHE A 16 17.57 -88.70 -18.69
N GLN A 17 16.35 -88.85 -19.22
CA GLN A 17 16.01 -89.92 -20.16
C GLN A 17 16.79 -89.79 -21.48
N HIS A 18 16.93 -88.56 -21.98
CA HIS A 18 17.71 -88.26 -23.17
C HIS A 18 19.20 -88.53 -22.96
N GLY A 19 19.75 -88.15 -21.80
CA GLY A 19 21.13 -88.48 -21.42
C GLY A 19 21.38 -89.98 -21.30
N TYR A 20 20.44 -90.73 -20.73
CA TYR A 20 20.52 -92.19 -20.63
C TYR A 20 20.50 -92.87 -22.01
N HIS A 21 19.60 -92.45 -22.91
CA HIS A 21 19.53 -92.99 -24.27
C HIS A 21 20.76 -92.63 -25.11
N SER A 22 21.22 -91.38 -25.02
CA SER A 22 22.43 -90.92 -25.71
C SER A 22 23.69 -91.65 -25.24
N GLY A 23 23.74 -92.03 -23.95
CA GLY A 23 24.81 -92.86 -23.39
C GLY A 23 24.79 -94.32 -23.89
N LEU A 24 23.62 -94.89 -24.18
CA LEU A 24 23.48 -96.21 -24.81
C LEU A 24 23.92 -96.17 -26.28
N GLU A 25 23.67 -95.08 -26.98
CA GLU A 25 24.01 -94.86 -28.38
C GLU A 25 25.48 -94.40 -28.59
N SER A 26 26.28 -94.30 -27.52
CA SER A 26 27.67 -93.82 -27.57
C SER A 26 27.85 -92.43 -28.21
N VAL A 27 26.85 -91.55 -28.09
CA VAL A 27 26.90 -90.18 -28.60
C VAL A 27 27.83 -89.32 -27.73
N GLU A 28 28.56 -88.40 -28.35
CA GLU A 28 29.44 -87.48 -27.64
C GLU A 28 28.65 -86.57 -26.68
N LYS A 29 28.93 -86.73 -25.38
CA LYS A 29 28.30 -85.99 -24.28
C LYS A 29 28.37 -84.46 -24.45
N HIS A 30 29.51 -83.94 -24.90
CA HIS A 30 29.77 -82.50 -25.02
C HIS A 30 28.82 -81.79 -25.98
N THR A 31 28.29 -82.51 -26.97
CA THR A 31 27.44 -81.97 -28.02
C THR A 31 26.04 -81.61 -27.50
N TYR A 32 25.43 -82.51 -26.71
CA TYR A 32 24.14 -82.27 -26.07
C TYR A 32 24.24 -81.30 -24.88
N GLU A 33 25.35 -81.34 -24.13
CA GLU A 33 25.61 -80.35 -23.07
C GLU A 33 25.72 -78.93 -23.63
N GLY A 34 26.40 -78.76 -24.77
CA GLY A 34 26.47 -77.50 -25.50
C GLY A 34 25.07 -77.02 -25.89
N TYR A 35 24.28 -77.87 -26.54
CA TYR A 35 22.90 -77.55 -26.91
C TYR A 35 22.04 -77.12 -25.71
N LEU A 36 22.02 -77.92 -24.64
CA LEU A 36 21.19 -77.65 -23.46
C LEU A 36 21.58 -76.34 -22.78
N SER A 37 22.89 -76.09 -22.63
CA SER A 37 23.39 -74.85 -22.02
C SER A 37 23.01 -73.62 -22.85
N SER A 38 23.14 -73.70 -24.18
CA SER A 38 22.77 -72.61 -25.09
C SER A 38 21.26 -72.39 -25.14
N GLN A 39 20.45 -73.45 -25.08
CA GLN A 39 18.98 -73.37 -25.04
C GLN A 39 18.49 -72.69 -23.76
N VAL A 40 18.99 -73.09 -22.60
CA VAL A 40 18.66 -72.46 -21.31
C VAL A 40 19.11 -71.00 -21.29
N ASN A 41 20.30 -70.71 -21.81
CA ASN A 41 20.81 -69.34 -21.90
C ASN A 41 19.95 -68.48 -22.85
N PHE A 42 19.53 -69.03 -23.99
CA PHE A 42 18.63 -68.36 -24.92
C PHE A 42 17.29 -68.03 -24.27
N GLU A 43 16.67 -68.96 -23.55
CA GLU A 43 15.41 -68.74 -22.83
C GLU A 43 15.55 -67.68 -21.74
N TYR A 44 16.65 -67.72 -20.98
CA TYR A 44 16.97 -66.73 -19.96
C TYR A 44 17.12 -65.33 -20.55
N LEU A 45 17.94 -65.18 -21.59
CA LEU A 45 18.18 -63.90 -22.26
C LEU A 45 16.91 -63.37 -22.94
N THR A 46 16.08 -64.25 -23.52
CA THR A 46 14.78 -63.86 -24.10
C THR A 46 13.85 -63.29 -23.04
N ARG A 47 13.81 -63.89 -21.85
CA ARG A 47 13.02 -63.36 -20.72
C ARG A 47 13.52 -61.99 -20.26
N GLN A 48 14.83 -61.84 -20.07
CA GLN A 48 15.42 -60.55 -19.70
C GLN A 48 15.16 -59.47 -20.76
N LEU A 49 15.24 -59.82 -22.03
CA LEU A 49 15.00 -58.90 -23.13
C LEU A 49 13.55 -58.37 -23.09
N VAL A 50 12.56 -59.23 -22.82
CA VAL A 50 11.16 -58.82 -22.65
C VAL A 50 11.00 -57.88 -21.46
N GLU A 51 11.59 -58.22 -20.31
CA GLU A 51 11.57 -57.38 -19.10
C GLU A 51 12.17 -55.99 -19.35
N LYS A 52 13.35 -55.93 -19.97
CA LYS A 52 14.03 -54.68 -20.29
C LYS A 52 13.28 -53.83 -21.33
N LYS A 53 12.65 -54.46 -22.32
CA LYS A 53 11.77 -53.75 -23.27
C LYS A 53 10.53 -53.18 -22.59
N GLN A 54 10.01 -53.87 -21.58
CA GLN A 54 8.90 -53.35 -20.77
C GLN A 54 9.35 -52.17 -19.91
N GLU A 55 10.49 -52.27 -19.21
CA GLU A 55 11.10 -51.15 -18.46
C GLU A 55 11.29 -49.91 -19.36
N LEU A 56 11.81 -50.11 -20.58
CA LEU A 56 11.99 -49.02 -21.55
C LEU A 56 10.66 -48.34 -21.90
N SER A 57 9.60 -49.11 -22.15
CA SER A 57 8.25 -48.58 -22.44
C SER A 57 7.67 -47.81 -21.25
N GLU A 58 7.92 -48.28 -20.02
CA GLU A 58 7.50 -47.58 -18.80
C GLU A 58 8.24 -46.25 -18.65
N VAL A 59 9.56 -46.23 -18.85
CA VAL A 59 10.38 -44.99 -18.83
C VAL A 59 9.91 -44.00 -19.91
N GLU A 60 9.58 -44.46 -21.11
CA GLU A 60 9.03 -43.60 -22.18
C GLU A 60 7.69 -42.98 -21.78
N LYS A 61 6.76 -43.77 -21.23
CA LYS A 61 5.47 -43.28 -20.72
C LYS A 61 5.66 -42.25 -19.61
N VAL A 62 6.56 -42.51 -18.66
CA VAL A 62 6.89 -41.56 -17.59
C VAL A 62 7.47 -40.28 -18.17
N THR A 63 8.36 -40.37 -19.15
CA THR A 63 8.98 -39.21 -19.81
C THR A 63 7.92 -38.31 -20.46
N ASP A 64 6.96 -38.89 -21.18
CA ASP A 64 5.89 -38.14 -21.82
C ASP A 64 4.98 -37.45 -20.81
N VAL A 65 4.60 -38.15 -19.73
CA VAL A 65 3.80 -37.58 -18.64
C VAL A 65 4.54 -36.44 -17.95
N VAL A 66 5.83 -36.61 -17.64
CA VAL A 66 6.66 -35.59 -17.00
C VAL A 66 6.81 -34.37 -17.90
N LYS A 67 6.97 -34.56 -19.22
CA LYS A 67 7.07 -33.46 -20.18
C LYS A 67 5.79 -32.63 -20.25
N ILE A 68 4.63 -33.29 -20.26
CA ILE A 68 3.32 -32.62 -20.23
C ILE A 68 3.17 -31.85 -18.91
N ARG A 69 3.41 -32.51 -17.78
CA ARG A 69 3.31 -31.90 -16.43
C ARG A 69 4.26 -30.71 -16.27
N PHE A 70 5.48 -30.82 -16.77
CA PHE A 70 6.45 -29.74 -16.74
C PHE A 70 5.95 -28.53 -17.53
N LYS A 71 5.42 -28.76 -18.74
CA LYS A 71 4.87 -27.69 -19.57
C LYS A 71 3.66 -27.03 -18.90
N GLU A 72 2.72 -27.82 -18.38
CA GLU A 72 1.54 -27.31 -17.67
C GLU A 72 1.93 -26.47 -16.45
N ALA A 73 2.85 -26.98 -15.63
CA ALA A 73 3.33 -26.27 -14.44
C ALA A 73 4.12 -24.99 -14.81
N PHE A 74 4.92 -25.04 -15.88
CA PHE A 74 5.66 -23.87 -16.36
C PHE A 74 4.74 -22.80 -16.95
N ASP A 75 3.78 -23.19 -17.79
CA ASP A 75 2.78 -22.28 -18.35
C ASP A 75 1.93 -21.68 -17.22
N GLY A 76 1.55 -22.49 -16.23
CA GLY A 76 0.86 -22.04 -15.02
C GLY A 76 1.67 -21.06 -14.16
N LEU A 77 3.00 -21.15 -14.17
CA LEU A 77 3.89 -20.26 -13.41
C LEU A 77 4.06 -18.88 -14.05
N GLN A 78 3.89 -18.76 -15.37
CA GLN A 78 4.07 -17.48 -16.07
C GLN A 78 3.06 -16.42 -15.60
N GLU A 79 1.82 -16.81 -15.33
CA GLU A 79 0.77 -15.89 -14.89
C GLU A 79 1.05 -15.29 -13.49
N PRO A 80 1.29 -16.08 -12.43
CA PRO A 80 1.69 -15.56 -11.12
C PRO A 80 2.97 -14.74 -11.18
N LEU A 81 3.95 -15.13 -12.00
CA LEU A 81 5.19 -14.36 -12.16
C LEU A 81 4.93 -12.95 -12.73
N LEU A 82 4.07 -12.84 -13.73
CA LEU A 82 3.66 -11.55 -14.29
C LEU A 82 2.87 -10.73 -13.28
N LYS A 83 1.92 -11.36 -12.56
CA LYS A 83 1.12 -10.70 -11.51
C LYS A 83 1.99 -10.19 -10.37
N VAL A 84 2.97 -10.96 -9.89
CA VAL A 84 3.93 -10.51 -8.85
C VAL A 84 4.69 -9.28 -9.32
N ASN A 85 5.17 -9.26 -10.58
CA ASN A 85 5.89 -8.10 -11.11
C ASN A 85 5.00 -6.85 -11.23
N LEU A 86 3.75 -7.01 -11.67
CA LEU A 86 2.79 -5.89 -11.76
C LEU A 86 2.38 -5.38 -10.38
N ALA A 87 2.06 -6.29 -9.45
CA ALA A 87 1.74 -5.95 -8.07
C ALA A 87 2.93 -5.27 -7.38
N GLY A 88 4.16 -5.72 -7.64
CA GLY A 88 5.39 -5.10 -7.13
C GLY A 88 5.55 -3.66 -7.61
N LYS A 89 5.40 -3.41 -8.92
CA LYS A 89 5.44 -2.04 -9.47
C LYS A 89 4.33 -1.15 -8.92
N ASN A 90 3.13 -1.70 -8.74
CA ASN A 90 2.01 -0.97 -8.14
C ASN A 90 2.28 -0.62 -6.69
N LYS A 91 2.85 -1.55 -5.91
CA LYS A 91 3.31 -1.31 -4.54
C LYS A 91 4.31 -0.15 -4.52
N ASP A 92 5.38 -0.21 -5.31
CA ASP A 92 6.42 0.82 -5.35
C ASP A 92 5.83 2.21 -5.68
N ARG A 93 4.87 2.25 -6.62
CA ARG A 93 4.18 3.50 -6.98
C ARG A 93 3.36 4.07 -5.82
N ILE A 94 2.59 3.25 -5.13
CA ILE A 94 1.78 3.69 -3.99
C ILE A 94 2.68 4.08 -2.82
N GLU A 95 3.75 3.34 -2.57
CA GLU A 95 4.73 3.64 -1.53
C GLU A 95 5.41 4.99 -1.77
N SER A 96 5.79 5.30 -3.02
CA SER A 96 6.26 6.64 -3.39
C SER A 96 5.22 7.72 -3.11
N GLN A 97 3.94 7.49 -3.44
CA GLN A 97 2.87 8.44 -3.17
C GLN A 97 2.63 8.65 -1.67
N VAL A 98 2.74 7.60 -0.86
CA VAL A 98 2.66 7.68 0.60
C VAL A 98 3.82 8.52 1.14
N ALA A 99 5.05 8.28 0.66
CA ALA A 99 6.23 9.03 1.06
C ALA A 99 6.13 10.51 0.70
N ASP A 100 5.71 10.84 -0.53
CA ASP A 100 5.49 12.22 -0.98
C ASP A 100 4.43 12.92 -0.13
N ASN A 101 3.30 12.24 0.12
CA ASN A 101 2.22 12.77 0.96
C ASN A 101 2.68 12.97 2.42
N ALA A 102 3.45 12.05 2.98
CA ALA A 102 4.06 12.21 4.30
C ALA A 102 4.99 13.44 4.34
N GLY A 103 5.79 13.64 3.29
CA GLY A 103 6.62 14.84 3.12
C GLY A 103 5.80 16.13 3.08
N PHE A 104 4.69 16.16 2.33
CA PHE A 104 3.77 17.31 2.32
C PHE A 104 3.13 17.54 3.69
N ILE A 105 2.69 16.50 4.38
CA ILE A 105 2.12 16.60 5.74
C ILE A 105 3.14 17.24 6.68
N GLN A 106 4.40 16.81 6.65
CA GLN A 106 5.45 17.38 7.47
C GLN A 106 5.69 18.84 7.12
N GLN A 107 5.84 19.18 5.83
CA GLN A 107 6.02 20.56 5.39
C GLN A 107 4.87 21.49 5.85
N PHE A 108 3.61 21.05 5.74
CA PHE A 108 2.46 21.84 6.20
C PHE A 108 2.32 21.86 7.72
N SER A 109 2.77 20.82 8.42
CA SER A 109 2.88 20.81 9.89
C SER A 109 3.91 21.83 10.38
N ASP A 110 5.06 21.92 9.73
CA ASP A 110 6.11 22.89 10.07
C ASP A 110 5.66 24.32 9.76
N LYS A 111 4.96 24.52 8.63
CA LYS A 111 4.27 25.79 8.33
C LYS A 111 3.22 26.15 9.39
N ARG A 112 2.49 25.17 9.91
CA ARG A 112 1.50 25.40 10.98
C ARG A 112 2.16 25.84 12.29
N ILE A 113 3.31 25.28 12.62
CA ILE A 113 4.08 25.62 13.82
C ILE A 113 4.69 27.01 13.68
N SER A 114 5.29 27.33 12.52
CA SER A 114 5.91 28.65 12.27
C SER A 114 4.90 29.81 12.24
N VAL A 115 3.66 29.58 11.81
CA VAL A 115 2.57 30.59 11.84
C VAL A 115 1.91 30.68 13.24
N GLY A 116 2.37 29.91 14.23
CA GLY A 116 1.83 29.93 15.59
C GLY A 116 2.14 31.24 16.33
N HIS A 117 1.09 32.00 16.68
CA HIS A 117 1.23 33.17 17.56
C HIS A 117 1.20 32.77 19.04
N ARG A 118 1.95 33.48 19.90
CA ARG A 118 2.01 33.19 21.36
C ARG A 118 0.69 33.43 22.09
N TYR A 119 -0.16 34.31 21.55
CA TYR A 119 -1.46 34.62 22.12
C TYR A 119 -2.54 33.69 21.57
N SER A 120 -3.46 33.28 22.44
CA SER A 120 -4.66 32.54 22.04
C SER A 120 -5.55 33.40 21.14
N LEU A 121 -6.22 32.77 20.17
CA LEU A 121 -7.25 33.40 19.33
C LEU A 121 -8.32 34.13 20.16
N PHE A 122 -8.69 33.59 21.33
CA PHE A 122 -9.63 34.25 22.24
C PHE A 122 -9.10 35.58 22.77
N ALA A 123 -7.81 35.65 23.10
CA ALA A 123 -7.17 36.90 23.49
C ALA A 123 -7.18 37.91 22.33
N GLY A 124 -6.93 37.45 21.10
CA GLY A 124 -7.04 38.27 19.89
C GLY A 124 -8.44 38.92 19.75
N PHE A 125 -9.51 38.16 19.97
CA PHE A 125 -10.87 38.71 19.95
C PHE A 125 -11.14 39.71 21.07
N ILE A 126 -10.69 39.43 22.30
CA ILE A 126 -10.83 40.37 23.42
C ILE A 126 -10.15 41.70 23.10
N TYR A 127 -8.90 41.66 22.62
CA TYR A 127 -8.17 42.87 22.24
C TYR A 127 -8.78 43.57 21.04
N PHE A 128 -9.37 42.83 20.09
CA PHE A 128 -10.07 43.41 18.95
C PHE A 128 -11.30 44.22 19.39
N PHE A 129 -12.16 43.61 20.21
CA PHE A 129 -13.34 44.29 20.75
C PHE A 129 -12.96 45.46 21.66
N ALA A 130 -11.95 45.29 22.52
CA ALA A 130 -11.44 46.38 23.34
C ALA A 130 -10.92 47.55 22.47
N GLY A 131 -10.17 47.26 21.41
CA GLY A 131 -9.71 48.25 20.45
C GLY A 131 -10.85 49.02 19.79
N ILE A 132 -11.89 48.32 19.33
CA ILE A 132 -13.11 48.96 18.79
C ILE A 132 -13.78 49.84 19.85
N SER A 133 -13.94 49.35 21.08
CA SER A 133 -14.53 50.12 22.17
C SER A 133 -13.73 51.39 22.50
N PHE A 134 -12.39 51.34 22.45
CA PHE A 134 -11.55 52.51 22.64
C PHE A 134 -11.71 53.53 21.51
N VAL A 135 -11.77 53.09 20.24
CA VAL A 135 -12.02 53.99 19.09
C VAL A 135 -13.39 54.64 19.19
N LEU A 136 -14.43 53.88 19.54
CA LEU A 136 -15.78 54.43 19.72
C LEU A 136 -15.85 55.39 20.91
N GLY A 137 -15.16 55.08 22.01
CA GLY A 137 -15.05 55.97 23.17
C GLY A 137 -14.34 57.28 22.83
N ASP A 138 -13.22 57.20 22.09
CA ASP A 138 -12.49 58.38 21.61
C ASP A 138 -13.36 59.25 20.71
N LEU A 139 -14.18 58.63 19.87
CA LEU A 139 -15.09 59.32 18.95
C LEU A 139 -16.17 60.10 19.70
N ILE A 140 -16.83 59.49 20.71
CA ILE A 140 -17.86 60.16 21.51
C ILE A 140 -17.26 61.34 22.28
N ILE A 141 -16.13 61.12 22.94
CA ILE A 141 -15.43 62.15 23.71
C ILE A 141 -14.97 63.29 22.80
N SER A 142 -14.39 62.96 21.64
CA SER A 142 -13.95 63.94 20.64
C SER A 142 -15.12 64.74 20.06
N HIS A 143 -16.27 64.11 19.83
CA HIS A 143 -17.47 64.81 19.34
C HIS A 143 -17.96 65.85 20.36
N GLU A 144 -18.06 65.48 21.63
CA GLU A 144 -18.44 66.41 22.70
C GLU A 144 -17.43 67.57 22.80
N ILE A 145 -16.13 67.28 22.82
CA ILE A 145 -15.09 68.31 22.92
C ILE A 145 -15.13 69.27 21.72
N VAL A 146 -15.29 68.78 20.50
CA VAL A 146 -15.31 69.60 19.28
C VAL A 146 -16.56 70.46 19.21
N ALA A 147 -17.72 69.91 19.60
CA ALA A 147 -18.97 70.65 19.66
C ALA A 147 -18.92 71.78 20.70
N TYR A 148 -18.31 71.54 21.87
CA TYR A 148 -18.20 72.55 22.94
C TYR A 148 -17.06 73.56 22.71
N ALA A 149 -15.87 73.13 22.26
CA ALA A 149 -14.68 73.98 22.19
C ALA A 149 -14.53 74.78 20.89
N LEU A 150 -14.98 74.23 19.76
CA LEU A 150 -14.88 74.90 18.44
C LEU A 150 -16.17 75.60 18.02
N ASN A 151 -17.24 75.51 18.84
CA ASN A 151 -18.56 76.13 18.60
C ASN A 151 -19.07 75.92 17.16
N ILE A 152 -18.82 74.74 16.59
CA ILE A 152 -19.25 74.37 15.25
C ILE A 152 -20.75 74.05 15.32
N ARG A 153 -21.58 74.91 14.73
CA ARG A 153 -23.05 74.81 14.81
C ARG A 153 -23.63 73.63 14.02
N ASN A 154 -22.85 72.99 13.15
CA ASN A 154 -23.29 71.88 12.31
C ASN A 154 -22.87 70.52 12.90
N ASN A 155 -23.86 69.71 13.30
CA ASN A 155 -23.63 68.43 13.94
C ASN A 155 -22.87 67.44 13.03
N PHE A 156 -23.13 67.46 11.71
CA PHE A 156 -22.47 66.54 10.78
C PHE A 156 -20.96 66.84 10.62
N GLU A 157 -20.58 68.11 10.63
CA GLU A 157 -19.18 68.54 10.54
C GLU A 157 -18.40 68.19 11.82
N ALA A 158 -19.04 68.34 12.99
CA ALA A 158 -18.47 67.91 14.27
C ALA A 158 -18.23 66.39 14.32
N TRP A 159 -19.17 65.58 13.81
CA TRP A 159 -19.01 64.13 13.71
C TRP A 159 -17.89 63.72 12.75
N ALA A 160 -17.77 64.39 11.59
CA ALA A 160 -16.70 64.12 10.63
C ALA A 160 -15.31 64.47 11.21
N PHE A 161 -15.19 65.59 11.92
CA PHE A 161 -13.94 65.99 12.56
C PHE A 161 -13.57 65.08 13.74
N ALA A 162 -14.55 64.69 14.56
CA ALA A 162 -14.35 63.73 15.65
C ALA A 162 -13.94 62.34 15.13
N ALA A 163 -14.51 61.88 14.02
CA ALA A 163 -14.09 60.66 13.35
C ALA A 163 -12.65 60.76 12.82
N GLY A 164 -12.25 61.91 12.27
CA GLY A 164 -10.88 62.18 11.84
C GLY A 164 -9.87 62.09 12.98
N LEU A 165 -10.20 62.64 14.16
CA LEU A 165 -9.37 62.53 15.36
C LEU A 165 -9.33 61.10 15.91
N ALA A 166 -10.46 60.40 15.99
CA ALA A 166 -10.51 59.01 16.45
C ALA A 166 -9.70 58.06 15.55
N MET A 167 -9.59 58.36 14.26
CA MET A 167 -8.76 57.59 13.31
C MET A 167 -7.25 57.79 13.50
N VAL A 168 -6.80 58.76 14.29
CA VAL A 168 -5.39 58.90 14.67
C VAL A 168 -4.90 57.65 15.40
N SER A 169 -5.76 56.99 16.18
CA SER A 169 -5.46 55.69 16.83
C SER A 169 -5.11 54.60 15.81
N VAL A 170 -5.82 54.56 14.67
CA VAL A 170 -5.58 53.63 13.57
C VAL A 170 -4.28 53.97 12.83
N LEU A 171 -3.92 55.26 12.79
CA LEU A 171 -2.69 55.75 12.17
C LEU A 171 -1.46 55.57 13.07
N LEU A 172 -1.64 55.53 14.40
CA LEU A 172 -0.60 55.22 15.37
C LEU A 172 -0.26 53.72 15.40
N LYS A 173 -1.21 52.86 15.00
CA LYS A 173 -1.02 51.41 14.97
C LYS A 173 0.21 50.98 14.15
N PRO A 174 0.42 51.39 12.88
CA PRO A 174 1.64 51.07 12.13
C PRO A 174 2.93 51.50 12.83
N ALA A 175 2.91 52.62 13.57
CA ALA A 175 4.05 53.09 14.32
C ALA A 175 4.32 52.19 15.54
N TYR A 176 3.28 51.78 16.26
CA TYR A 176 3.39 50.81 17.35
C TYR A 176 3.89 49.44 16.86
N GLU A 177 3.27 48.89 15.82
CA GLU A 177 3.62 47.59 15.25
C GLU A 177 5.08 47.55 14.78
N ARG A 178 5.52 48.56 14.01
CA ARG A 178 6.90 48.59 13.47
C ARG A 178 7.96 48.89 14.51
N LEU A 179 7.68 49.78 15.46
CA LEU A 179 8.71 50.35 16.33
C LEU A 179 8.85 49.58 17.65
N ILE A 180 7.79 48.89 18.08
CA ILE A 180 7.71 48.27 19.41
C ILE A 180 7.40 46.77 19.31
N GLU A 181 6.41 46.37 18.53
CA GLU A 181 5.94 44.97 18.51
C GLU A 181 6.81 44.04 17.65
N ASN A 182 7.07 44.37 16.38
CA ASN A 182 7.91 43.57 15.47
C ASN A 182 9.32 43.25 16.01
N PRO A 183 10.09 44.21 16.57
CA PRO A 183 11.42 43.91 17.12
C PRO A 183 11.39 43.04 18.39
N TYR A 184 10.23 42.89 19.04
CA TYR A 184 10.06 42.03 20.20
C TYR A 184 9.53 40.64 19.83
N SER A 185 8.64 40.55 18.82
CA SER A 185 8.00 39.29 18.41
C SER A 185 8.87 38.44 17.48
N GLU A 186 9.60 39.05 16.54
CA GLU A 186 10.34 38.31 15.50
C GLU A 186 11.80 38.01 15.86
N ASN A 187 12.47 38.89 16.61
CA ASN A 187 13.88 38.74 17.01
C ASN A 187 14.12 39.26 18.44
N PRO A 188 13.90 38.43 19.49
CA PRO A 188 14.09 38.85 20.87
C PRO A 188 15.58 39.11 21.14
N SER A 189 15.96 40.38 21.05
CA SER A 189 17.28 40.86 21.43
C SER A 189 17.18 41.48 22.84
N PRO A 190 18.27 41.47 23.64
CA PRO A 190 18.24 42.08 24.98
C PRO A 190 17.94 43.59 24.94
N ARG A 191 18.12 44.26 23.79
CA ARG A 191 17.76 45.66 23.59
C ARG A 191 16.28 45.85 23.32
N SER A 192 15.66 45.01 22.49
CA SER A 192 14.22 45.13 22.17
C SER A 192 13.34 44.78 23.37
N GLU A 193 13.75 43.82 24.20
CA GLU A 193 13.07 43.53 25.47
C GLU A 193 13.10 44.73 26.43
N ARG A 194 14.25 45.41 26.56
CA ARG A 194 14.39 46.60 27.42
C ARG A 194 13.52 47.76 26.93
N VAL A 195 13.48 48.01 25.62
CA VAL A 195 12.62 49.04 25.01
C VAL A 195 11.14 48.74 25.25
N TYR A 196 10.74 47.49 25.09
CA TYR A 196 9.36 47.06 25.31
C TYR A 196 8.93 47.20 26.77
N VAL A 197 9.78 46.78 27.71
CA VAL A 197 9.52 46.95 29.16
C VAL A 197 9.44 48.44 29.53
N TRP A 198 10.37 49.26 29.04
CA TRP A 198 10.37 50.70 29.30
C TRP A 198 9.13 51.40 28.75
N PHE A 199 8.73 51.06 27.52
CA PHE A 199 7.50 51.57 26.91
C PHE A 199 6.26 51.20 27.73
N LYS A 200 6.16 49.96 28.22
CA LYS A 200 5.07 49.53 29.11
C LYS A 200 5.07 50.31 30.41
N SER A 201 6.22 50.47 31.05
CA SER A 201 6.35 51.23 32.29
C SER A 201 5.92 52.69 32.11
N ILE A 202 6.35 53.35 31.03
CA ILE A 202 5.93 54.72 30.71
C ILE A 202 4.43 54.79 30.46
N THR A 203 3.88 53.87 29.66
CA THR A 203 2.45 53.84 29.36
C THR A 203 1.62 53.67 30.64
N VAL A 204 2.05 52.82 31.58
CA VAL A 204 1.37 52.63 32.87
C VAL A 204 1.45 53.90 33.71
N VAL A 205 2.63 54.51 33.85
CA VAL A 205 2.79 55.77 34.59
C VAL A 205 1.94 56.88 33.98
N PHE A 206 1.95 56.99 32.65
CA PHE A 206 1.12 57.94 31.91
C PHE A 206 -0.37 57.71 32.18
N ALA A 207 -0.85 56.47 32.12
CA ALA A 207 -2.24 56.12 32.42
C ALA A 207 -2.66 56.46 33.86
N VAL A 208 -1.77 56.24 34.84
CA VAL A 208 -2.04 56.59 36.24
C VAL A 208 -2.14 58.11 36.41
N VAL A 209 -1.22 58.87 35.80
CA VAL A 209 -1.25 60.34 35.82
C VAL A 209 -2.52 60.87 35.15
N THR A 210 -2.90 60.31 33.99
CA THR A 210 -4.14 60.72 33.30
C THR A 210 -5.38 60.43 34.13
N LEU A 211 -5.46 59.26 34.78
CA LEU A 211 -6.59 58.90 35.65
C LEU A 211 -6.68 59.83 36.86
N PHE A 212 -5.54 60.21 37.44
CA PHE A 212 -5.48 61.16 38.55
C PHE A 212 -6.01 62.53 38.14
N ILE A 213 -5.56 63.05 36.98
CA ILE A 213 -6.01 64.34 36.44
C ILE A 213 -7.50 64.30 36.12
N LEU A 214 -7.98 63.26 35.43
CA LEU A 214 -9.41 63.10 35.12
C LEU A 214 -10.27 62.96 36.39
N GLY A 215 -9.79 62.24 37.40
CA GLY A 215 -10.44 62.11 38.70
C GLY A 215 -10.56 63.45 39.41
N TRP A 216 -9.50 64.26 39.39
CA TRP A 216 -9.49 65.63 39.91
C TRP A 216 -10.49 66.53 39.16
N PHE A 217 -10.49 66.48 37.83
CA PHE A 217 -11.42 67.24 37.00
C PHE A 217 -12.88 66.89 37.26
N ARG A 218 -13.18 65.60 37.34
CA ARG A 218 -14.52 65.12 37.66
C ARG A 218 -14.96 65.59 39.05
N TYR A 219 -14.03 65.65 40.00
CA TYR A 219 -14.30 66.20 41.34
C TYR A 219 -14.57 67.71 41.30
N GLU A 220 -13.79 68.49 40.55
CA GLU A 220 -14.03 69.94 40.40
C GLU A 220 -15.34 70.26 39.67
N ALA A 221 -15.67 69.50 38.62
CA ALA A 221 -16.95 69.63 37.92
C ALA A 221 -18.12 69.31 38.86
N TYR A 222 -18.04 68.22 39.62
CA TYR A 222 -19.07 67.85 40.60
C TYR A 222 -19.25 68.89 41.71
N LYS A 223 -18.15 69.46 42.22
CA LYS A 223 -18.18 70.54 43.21
C LYS A 223 -18.88 71.78 42.64
N THR A 224 -18.56 72.13 41.40
CA THR A 224 -19.16 73.27 40.70
C THR A 224 -20.65 73.05 40.48
N ASP A 225 -21.07 71.87 40.00
CA ASP A 225 -22.48 71.54 39.79
C ASP A 225 -23.28 71.50 41.09
N LYS A 226 -22.71 70.99 42.18
CA LYS A 226 -23.34 71.11 43.52
C LYS A 226 -23.47 72.56 43.97
N MET A 227 -22.49 73.42 43.66
CA MET A 227 -22.60 74.85 43.91
C MET A 227 -23.72 75.47 43.07
N LYS A 228 -23.88 75.09 41.78
CA LYS A 228 -25.00 75.53 40.93
C LYS A 228 -26.35 75.16 41.54
N GLU A 229 -26.51 73.91 41.98
CA GLU A 229 -27.75 73.47 42.63
C GLU A 229 -28.02 74.21 43.94
N SER A 230 -26.98 74.44 44.76
CA SER A 230 -27.11 75.18 46.02
C SER A 230 -27.48 76.65 45.81
N VAL A 231 -26.91 77.29 44.79
CA VAL A 231 -27.19 78.69 44.44
C VAL A 231 -28.60 78.80 43.85
N ASN A 232 -29.01 77.90 42.95
CA ASN A 232 -30.38 77.85 42.44
C ASN A 232 -31.40 77.61 43.55
N LYS A 233 -31.09 76.75 44.53
CA LYS A 233 -31.92 76.58 45.74
C LYS A 233 -31.97 77.85 46.58
N SER A 234 -30.84 78.55 46.74
CA SER A 234 -30.80 79.83 47.49
C SER A 234 -31.57 80.95 46.79
N ILE A 235 -31.54 81.02 45.46
CA ILE A 235 -32.32 81.98 44.66
C ILE A 235 -33.81 81.66 44.78
N LYS A 236 -34.20 80.38 44.67
CA LYS A 236 -35.59 79.96 44.89
C LYS A 236 -36.07 80.24 46.32
N GLN A 237 -35.19 80.08 47.33
CA GLN A 237 -35.51 80.42 48.72
C GLN A 237 -35.67 81.93 48.93
N LEU A 238 -34.78 82.74 48.36
CA LEU A 238 -34.89 84.21 48.40
C LEU A 238 -36.14 84.70 47.66
N GLN A 239 -36.48 84.08 46.53
CA GLN A 239 -37.70 84.36 45.79
C GLN A 239 -38.94 83.97 46.60
N ASN A 240 -38.93 82.81 47.25
CA ASN A 240 -40.04 82.34 48.08
C ASN A 240 -40.21 83.09 49.41
N GLN A 241 -39.14 83.70 49.96
CA GLN A 241 -39.24 84.53 51.17
C GLN A 241 -39.87 85.90 50.91
N ILE A 242 -39.95 86.35 49.65
CA ILE A 242 -40.34 87.72 49.29
C ILE A 242 -41.67 87.74 48.51
N VAL A 243 -42.04 86.64 47.85
CA VAL A 243 -43.35 86.52 47.18
C VAL A 243 -44.42 86.12 48.20
N ASP A 244 -45.14 87.12 48.70
CA ASP A 244 -46.39 86.94 49.45
C ASP A 244 -47.44 86.28 48.52
N PRO A 245 -48.06 85.14 48.87
CA PRO A 245 -48.89 84.33 47.95
C PRO A 245 -50.15 85.03 47.39
N LEU A 246 -50.42 86.27 47.79
CA LEU A 246 -51.58 87.06 47.37
C LEU A 246 -51.25 88.17 46.35
N ASN A 247 -50.00 88.36 45.92
CA ASN A 247 -49.69 89.37 44.89
C ASN A 247 -48.52 88.98 43.95
N PRO A 248 -48.78 88.36 42.79
CA PRO A 248 -47.75 87.85 41.88
C PRO A 248 -47.03 88.91 41.02
N SER A 249 -47.32 90.20 41.20
CA SER A 249 -46.81 91.28 40.33
C SER A 249 -45.97 92.34 41.06
N ALA A 250 -45.56 92.10 42.31
CA ALA A 250 -44.73 93.05 43.05
C ALA A 250 -43.30 93.13 42.46
N VAL A 251 -42.89 94.33 42.05
CA VAL A 251 -41.53 94.60 41.56
C VAL A 251 -40.53 94.36 42.70
N LEU A 252 -39.54 93.50 42.46
CA LEU A 252 -38.54 93.13 43.46
C LEU A 252 -37.76 94.36 43.98
N PRO A 253 -37.44 94.44 45.28
CA PRO A 253 -36.57 95.48 45.83
C PRO A 253 -35.20 95.51 45.14
N PRO A 254 -34.64 96.69 44.83
CA PRO A 254 -33.39 96.83 44.06
C PRO A 254 -32.16 96.19 44.74
N ASP A 255 -32.14 96.11 46.07
CA ASP A 255 -31.06 95.46 46.83
C ASP A 255 -31.01 93.94 46.61
N VAL A 256 -32.16 93.30 46.41
CA VAL A 256 -32.25 91.85 46.17
C VAL A 256 -31.82 91.53 44.74
N LEU A 257 -32.18 92.37 43.78
CA LEU A 257 -31.69 92.28 42.40
C LEU A 257 -30.17 92.42 42.33
N GLN A 258 -29.57 93.34 43.10
CA GLN A 258 -28.10 93.46 43.17
C GLN A 258 -27.42 92.26 43.84
N GLN A 259 -28.04 91.64 44.84
CA GLN A 259 -27.53 90.40 45.45
C GLN A 259 -27.66 89.18 44.54
N ILE A 260 -28.73 89.11 43.74
CA ILE A 260 -28.90 88.07 42.72
C ILE A 260 -27.89 88.28 41.59
N ASP A 261 -27.73 89.51 41.08
CA ASP A 261 -26.79 89.84 40.02
C ASP A 261 -25.33 89.64 40.44
N SER A 262 -24.97 89.96 41.69
CA SER A 262 -23.62 89.71 42.19
C SER A 262 -23.32 88.22 42.35
N LYS A 263 -24.28 87.41 42.80
CA LYS A 263 -24.13 85.95 42.86
C LYS A 263 -24.10 85.30 41.46
N MET A 264 -24.83 85.85 40.49
CA MET A 264 -24.75 85.43 39.08
C MET A 264 -23.43 85.84 38.42
N LYS A 265 -22.89 87.02 38.71
CA LYS A 265 -21.57 87.43 38.18
C LYS A 265 -20.41 86.60 38.74
N VAL A 266 -20.47 86.22 40.02
CA VAL A 266 -19.49 85.28 40.60
C VAL A 266 -19.62 83.90 39.94
N PHE A 267 -20.84 83.48 39.59
CA PHE A 267 -21.10 82.25 38.84
C PHE A 267 -20.55 82.29 37.41
N ASP A 268 -20.78 83.36 36.67
CA ASP A 268 -20.26 83.53 35.31
C ASP A 268 -18.73 83.54 35.30
N ALA A 269 -18.12 84.23 36.27
CA ALA A 269 -16.67 84.28 36.43
C ALA A 269 -16.07 82.90 36.82
N LEU A 270 -16.76 82.10 37.63
CA LEU A 270 -16.30 80.73 37.96
C LEU A 270 -16.49 79.76 36.80
N ASN A 271 -17.60 79.85 36.07
CA ASN A 271 -17.88 79.00 34.92
C ASN A 271 -16.89 79.31 33.77
N GLU A 272 -16.63 80.59 33.52
CA GLU A 272 -15.60 81.05 32.58
C GLU A 272 -14.21 80.57 32.99
N LYS A 273 -13.88 80.61 34.29
CA LYS A 273 -12.59 80.11 34.81
C LYS A 273 -12.45 78.59 34.73
N LEU A 274 -13.55 77.83 34.79
CA LEU A 274 -13.54 76.37 34.69
C LEU A 274 -13.42 75.92 33.22
N VAL A 275 -14.17 76.57 32.31
CA VAL A 275 -14.16 76.28 30.87
C VAL A 275 -12.86 76.75 30.21
N ASN A 276 -12.32 77.90 30.61
CA ASN A 276 -11.04 78.41 30.12
C ASN A 276 -9.83 77.98 30.96
N SER A 277 -10.00 77.04 31.90
CA SER A 277 -8.89 76.53 32.70
C SER A 277 -7.91 75.78 31.78
N PRO A 278 -6.62 76.17 31.73
CA PRO A 278 -5.60 75.47 30.95
C PRO A 278 -5.52 73.98 31.30
N TRP A 279 -5.86 73.63 32.54
CA TRP A 279 -5.88 72.27 33.03
C TRP A 279 -7.03 71.45 32.44
N ALA A 280 -8.20 72.05 32.15
CA ALA A 280 -9.35 71.36 31.57
C ALA A 280 -9.05 70.95 30.12
N LEU A 281 -8.53 71.89 29.34
CA LEU A 281 -8.03 71.62 27.99
C LEU A 281 -6.91 70.56 28.01
N ALA A 282 -5.98 70.65 28.96
CA ALA A 282 -4.93 69.64 29.12
C ALA A 282 -5.52 68.25 29.41
N SER A 283 -6.49 68.12 30.32
CA SER A 283 -7.14 66.84 30.64
C SER A 283 -7.89 66.24 29.46
N PHE A 284 -8.54 67.07 28.64
CA PHE A 284 -9.23 66.62 27.43
C PHE A 284 -8.25 66.11 26.37
N VAL A 285 -7.18 66.87 26.09
CA VAL A 285 -6.13 66.46 25.14
C VAL A 285 -5.43 65.18 25.62
N LEU A 286 -5.10 65.10 26.91
CA LEU A 286 -4.44 63.94 27.51
C LEU A 286 -5.33 62.68 27.46
N SER A 287 -6.65 62.85 27.67
CA SER A 287 -7.62 61.76 27.54
C SER A 287 -7.73 61.26 26.10
N GLY A 288 -7.82 62.15 25.11
CA GLY A 288 -7.85 61.76 23.69
C GLY A 288 -6.58 61.00 23.28
N ILE A 289 -5.39 61.48 23.70
CA ILE A 289 -4.12 60.77 23.45
C ILE A 289 -4.12 59.39 24.11
N LEU A 290 -4.63 59.26 25.34
CA LEU A 290 -4.70 57.99 26.05
C LEU A 290 -5.63 56.99 25.35
N PHE A 291 -6.82 57.43 24.94
CA PHE A 291 -7.77 56.59 24.21
C PHE A 291 -7.20 56.15 22.86
N ALA A 292 -6.54 57.06 22.13
CA ALA A 292 -5.91 56.74 20.87
C ALA A 292 -4.75 55.73 21.02
N LEU A 293 -3.92 55.90 22.05
CA LEU A 293 -2.79 55.01 22.33
C LEU A 293 -3.26 53.63 22.83
N ALA A 294 -4.29 53.58 23.68
CA ALA A 294 -4.90 52.33 24.13
C ALA A 294 -5.58 51.57 22.96
N GLY A 295 -6.27 52.29 22.07
CA GLY A 295 -6.85 51.73 20.85
C GLY A 295 -5.77 51.17 19.92
N ALA A 296 -4.69 51.90 19.70
CA ALA A 296 -3.56 51.48 18.88
C ALA A 296 -2.87 50.20 19.41
N ILE A 297 -2.64 50.11 20.72
CA ILE A 297 -2.04 48.92 21.35
C ILE A 297 -2.98 47.71 21.25
N CYS A 298 -4.26 47.89 21.57
CA CYS A 298 -5.25 46.81 21.50
C CYS A 298 -5.39 46.27 20.07
N LEU A 299 -5.50 47.15 19.07
CA LEU A 299 -5.59 46.75 17.67
C LEU A 299 -4.26 46.18 17.14
N GLY A 300 -3.11 46.74 17.57
CA GLY A 300 -1.78 46.23 17.23
C GLY A 300 -1.59 44.77 17.62
N ILE A 301 -2.03 44.39 18.82
CA ILE A 301 -1.96 42.98 19.27
C ILE A 301 -3.02 42.10 18.60
N ALA A 302 -4.23 42.63 18.38
CA ALA A 302 -5.36 41.85 17.90
C ALA A 302 -5.20 41.39 16.44
N PHE A 303 -4.73 42.27 15.56
CA PHE A 303 -4.69 42.01 14.11
C PHE A 303 -3.71 40.90 13.70
N PRO A 304 -2.44 40.89 14.15
CA PRO A 304 -1.49 39.81 13.86
C PRO A 304 -1.98 38.46 14.36
N VAL A 305 -2.57 38.41 15.56
CA VAL A 305 -3.19 37.20 16.11
C VAL A 305 -4.30 36.72 15.19
N LEU A 306 -5.26 37.58 14.84
CA LEU A 306 -6.37 37.20 13.96
C LEU A 306 -5.88 36.75 12.59
N GLN A 307 -4.88 37.43 12.01
CA GLN A 307 -4.34 37.10 10.69
C GLN A 307 -3.64 35.73 10.69
N CYS A 308 -2.83 35.42 11.70
CA CYS A 308 -2.17 34.12 11.82
C CYS A 308 -3.20 32.98 11.90
N TYR A 309 -4.23 33.16 12.73
CA TYR A 309 -5.30 32.17 12.85
C TYR A 309 -6.19 32.08 11.61
N TRP A 310 -6.45 33.20 10.93
CA TRP A 310 -7.18 33.22 9.66
C TRP A 310 -6.44 32.43 8.58
N GLN A 311 -5.14 32.67 8.41
CA GLN A 311 -4.31 31.92 7.47
C GLN A 311 -4.26 30.43 7.82
N ARG A 312 -4.08 30.11 9.11
CA ARG A 312 -4.08 28.73 9.59
C ARG A 312 -5.40 28.01 9.32
N TRP A 313 -6.52 28.65 9.65
CA TRP A 313 -7.85 28.07 9.50
C TRP A 313 -8.27 27.94 8.04
N LEU A 314 -7.95 28.92 7.19
CA LEU A 314 -8.45 28.98 5.81
C LEU A 314 -7.53 28.23 4.83
N GLN A 315 -6.23 28.18 5.08
CA GLN A 315 -5.27 27.61 4.12
C GLN A 315 -4.59 26.33 4.62
N ILE A 316 -4.11 26.30 5.87
CA ILE A 316 -3.22 25.23 6.36
C ILE A 316 -4.04 24.03 6.86
N ASP A 317 -4.92 24.24 7.83
CA ASP A 317 -5.71 23.17 8.46
C ASP A 317 -6.60 22.39 7.46
N PRO A 318 -7.30 23.00 6.48
CA PRO A 318 -8.10 22.23 5.52
C PRO A 318 -7.24 21.41 4.57
N LYS A 319 -6.11 21.94 4.09
CA LYS A 319 -5.15 21.18 3.26
C LYS A 319 -4.56 20.01 4.03
N LEU A 320 -4.14 20.24 5.27
CA LEU A 320 -3.56 19.22 6.13
C LEU A 320 -4.58 18.12 6.50
N LYS A 321 -5.86 18.48 6.66
CA LYS A 321 -6.94 17.50 6.83
C LYS A 321 -7.17 16.66 5.56
N ARG A 322 -7.08 17.26 4.37
CA ARG A 322 -7.18 16.53 3.08
C ARG A 322 -6.01 15.57 2.92
N LEU A 323 -4.78 16.05 3.11
CA LEU A 323 -3.56 15.23 3.02
C LEU A 323 -3.58 14.07 4.00
N ARG A 324 -4.00 14.27 5.26
CA ARG A 324 -4.13 13.18 6.24
C ARG A 324 -5.20 12.15 5.85
N LYS A 325 -6.30 12.57 5.24
CA LYS A 325 -7.32 11.64 4.73
C LYS A 325 -6.77 10.82 3.57
N GLU A 326 -6.12 11.48 2.63
CA GLU A 326 -5.48 10.85 1.47
C GLU A 326 -4.35 9.90 1.90
N HIS A 327 -3.55 10.27 2.89
CA HIS A 327 -2.54 9.39 3.46
C HIS A 327 -3.18 8.13 4.04
N LYS A 328 -4.31 8.27 4.77
CA LYS A 328 -5.03 7.11 5.32
C LYS A 328 -5.56 6.19 4.22
N THR A 329 -6.10 6.74 3.13
CA THR A 329 -6.56 5.93 2.00
C THR A 329 -5.39 5.25 1.30
N LEU A 330 -4.32 5.97 0.99
CA LEU A 330 -3.12 5.41 0.35
C LEU A 330 -2.47 4.31 1.21
N THR A 331 -2.42 4.46 2.54
CA THR A 331 -1.93 3.39 3.41
C THR A 331 -2.83 2.16 3.42
N SER A 332 -4.14 2.34 3.28
CA SER A 332 -5.08 1.21 3.17
C SER A 332 -4.93 0.51 1.81
N ASP A 333 -4.76 1.28 0.74
CA ASP A 333 -4.54 0.76 -0.61
C ASP A 333 -3.20 0.01 -0.68
N LEU A 334 -2.16 0.54 -0.04
CA LEU A 334 -0.85 -0.12 0.07
C LEU A 334 -0.99 -1.49 0.77
N GLN A 335 -1.71 -1.55 1.89
CA GLN A 335 -1.96 -2.82 2.60
C GLN A 335 -2.72 -3.83 1.72
N ALA A 336 -3.72 -3.38 0.96
CA ALA A 336 -4.44 -4.26 0.05
C ALA A 336 -3.54 -4.83 -1.05
N VAL A 337 -2.67 -3.99 -1.64
CA VAL A 337 -1.70 -4.43 -2.66
C VAL A 337 -0.62 -5.34 -2.07
N GLU A 338 -0.19 -5.12 -0.82
CA GLU A 338 0.75 -5.99 -0.13
C GLU A 338 0.17 -7.39 0.12
N ILE A 339 -1.11 -7.47 0.49
CA ILE A 339 -1.82 -8.75 0.65
C ILE A 339 -1.91 -9.47 -0.70
N GLU A 340 -2.33 -8.77 -1.75
CA GLU A 340 -2.41 -9.34 -3.11
C GLU A 340 -1.04 -9.84 -3.58
N LEU A 341 0.02 -9.05 -3.39
CA LEU A 341 1.38 -9.44 -3.74
C LEU A 341 1.85 -10.67 -2.95
N ALA A 342 1.54 -10.75 -1.65
CA ALA A 342 1.88 -11.91 -0.83
C ALA A 342 1.18 -13.18 -1.33
N GLU A 343 -0.11 -13.10 -1.66
CA GLU A 343 -0.87 -14.23 -2.23
C GLU A 343 -0.26 -14.71 -3.55
N GLN A 344 0.11 -13.78 -4.44
CA GLN A 344 0.73 -14.13 -5.72
C GLN A 344 2.14 -14.73 -5.55
N ILE A 345 2.92 -14.25 -4.58
CA ILE A 345 4.22 -14.85 -4.24
C ILE A 345 4.05 -16.27 -3.70
N ILE A 346 3.04 -16.52 -2.87
CA ILE A 346 2.74 -17.87 -2.36
C ILE A 346 2.40 -18.80 -3.53
N GLN A 347 1.50 -18.39 -4.43
CA GLN A 347 1.14 -19.18 -5.61
C GLN A 347 2.35 -19.47 -6.49
N LYS A 348 3.19 -18.46 -6.74
CA LYS A 348 4.46 -18.61 -7.46
C LYS A 348 5.35 -19.65 -6.78
N ASN A 349 5.56 -19.55 -5.47
CA ASN A 349 6.44 -20.46 -4.72
C ASN A 349 5.92 -21.90 -4.72
N ILE A 350 4.59 -22.11 -4.66
CA ILE A 350 3.98 -23.44 -4.76
C ILE A 350 4.29 -24.04 -6.13
N LEU A 351 4.07 -23.30 -7.21
CA LEU A 351 4.33 -23.78 -8.57
C LEU A 351 5.84 -24.00 -8.85
N GLU A 352 6.71 -23.13 -8.32
CA GLU A 352 8.17 -23.35 -8.37
C GLU A 352 8.56 -24.63 -7.63
N ASN A 353 7.93 -24.90 -6.49
CA ASN A 353 8.18 -26.13 -5.75
C ASN A 353 7.67 -27.36 -6.50
N ASP A 354 6.48 -27.30 -7.08
CA ASP A 354 5.93 -28.38 -7.90
C ASP A 354 6.84 -28.70 -9.10
N LEU A 355 7.40 -27.68 -9.75
CA LEU A 355 8.39 -27.85 -10.81
C LEU A 355 9.69 -28.52 -10.32
N ARG A 356 10.13 -28.22 -9.09
CA ARG A 356 11.33 -28.85 -8.50
C ARG A 356 11.11 -30.30 -8.08
N LEU A 357 9.87 -30.67 -7.75
CA LEU A 357 9.50 -32.05 -7.39
C LEU A 357 9.41 -32.97 -8.61
N LEU A 358 9.26 -32.42 -9.83
CA LEU A 358 9.25 -33.22 -11.04
C LEU A 358 10.65 -33.85 -11.28
N PRO A 359 10.70 -35.14 -11.68
CA PRO A 359 11.96 -35.78 -12.01
C PRO A 359 12.63 -35.08 -13.19
N SER A 360 13.96 -34.98 -13.15
CA SER A 360 14.68 -34.29 -14.21
C SER A 360 14.54 -35.05 -15.53
N LEU A 361 14.18 -34.34 -16.61
CA LEU A 361 14.11 -34.91 -17.95
C LEU A 361 15.47 -35.48 -18.39
N GLU A 362 16.56 -34.90 -17.90
CA GLU A 362 17.92 -35.38 -18.14
C GLU A 362 18.16 -36.77 -17.53
N SER A 363 17.78 -36.98 -16.26
CA SER A 363 17.92 -38.30 -15.63
C SER A 363 17.10 -39.38 -16.34
N LEU A 364 15.90 -39.04 -16.81
CA LEU A 364 15.06 -39.98 -17.57
C LEU A 364 15.66 -40.29 -18.93
N HIS A 365 16.29 -39.31 -19.58
CA HIS A 365 16.96 -39.52 -20.87
C HIS A 365 18.19 -40.42 -20.72
N ILE A 366 18.98 -40.24 -19.66
CA ILE A 366 20.12 -41.11 -19.33
C ILE A 366 19.63 -42.53 -19.04
N GLN A 367 18.58 -42.71 -18.24
CA GLN A 367 18.01 -44.03 -17.97
C GLN A 367 17.54 -44.72 -19.26
N LYS A 368 16.86 -43.97 -20.15
CA LYS A 368 16.45 -44.47 -21.46
C LYS A 368 17.65 -44.94 -22.30
N GLN A 369 18.73 -44.15 -22.35
CA GLN A 369 19.94 -44.52 -23.10
C GLN A 369 20.58 -45.79 -22.53
N ASN A 370 20.74 -45.87 -21.21
CA ASN A 370 21.29 -47.05 -20.54
C ASN A 370 20.46 -48.31 -20.84
N LEU A 371 19.13 -48.24 -20.73
CA LEU A 371 18.25 -49.37 -21.07
C LEU A 371 18.36 -49.77 -22.55
N GLN A 372 18.49 -48.81 -23.47
CA GLN A 372 18.70 -49.11 -24.88
C GLN A 372 20.04 -49.79 -25.16
N GLU A 373 21.08 -49.44 -24.43
CA GLU A 373 22.39 -50.10 -24.50
C GLU A 373 22.33 -51.51 -23.91
N GLU A 374 21.69 -51.70 -22.76
CA GLU A 374 21.45 -53.01 -22.14
C GLU A 374 20.66 -53.94 -23.07
N ILE A 375 19.56 -53.45 -23.67
CA ILE A 375 18.75 -54.24 -24.62
C ILE A 375 19.59 -54.66 -25.83
N LYS A 376 20.42 -53.76 -26.38
CA LYS A 376 21.30 -54.11 -27.50
C LYS A 376 22.35 -55.16 -27.12
N ALA A 377 22.90 -55.09 -25.91
CA ALA A 377 23.84 -56.07 -25.40
C ALA A 377 23.15 -57.45 -25.28
N ILE A 378 21.99 -57.51 -24.63
CA ILE A 378 21.20 -58.74 -24.48
C ILE A 378 20.79 -59.29 -25.85
N GLU A 379 20.34 -58.46 -26.80
CA GLU A 379 19.97 -58.90 -28.15
C GLU A 379 21.16 -59.57 -28.89
N ASN A 380 22.37 -59.03 -28.72
CA ASN A 380 23.56 -59.64 -29.30
C ASN A 380 23.90 -60.97 -28.62
N GLU A 381 23.80 -61.05 -27.29
CA GLU A 381 24.02 -62.30 -26.54
C GLU A 381 22.96 -63.36 -26.88
N THR A 382 21.69 -62.98 -27.01
CA THR A 382 20.61 -63.88 -27.41
C THR A 382 20.87 -64.46 -28.79
N ARG A 383 21.36 -63.65 -29.75
CA ARG A 383 21.75 -64.15 -31.07
C ARG A 383 22.88 -65.17 -31.01
N LEU A 384 23.90 -64.92 -30.18
CA LEU A 384 25.00 -65.86 -29.99
C LEU A 384 24.50 -67.17 -29.35
N ALA A 385 23.68 -67.09 -28.31
CA ALA A 385 23.08 -68.26 -27.67
C ALA A 385 22.17 -69.05 -28.64
N GLU A 386 21.40 -68.37 -29.50
CA GLU A 386 20.59 -69.01 -30.53
C GLU A 386 21.46 -69.72 -31.57
N THR A 387 22.54 -69.08 -32.04
CA THR A 387 23.47 -69.72 -32.97
C THR A 387 24.12 -70.95 -32.36
N ASP A 388 24.55 -70.87 -31.10
CA ASP A 388 25.17 -71.99 -30.40
C ASP A 388 24.19 -73.13 -30.16
N ALA A 389 22.94 -72.82 -29.80
CA ALA A 389 21.87 -73.83 -29.67
C ALA A 389 21.58 -74.51 -31.01
N ARG A 390 21.53 -73.75 -32.12
CA ARG A 390 21.35 -74.32 -33.47
C ARG A 390 22.52 -75.20 -33.89
N ILE A 391 23.75 -74.78 -33.59
CA ILE A 391 24.97 -75.56 -33.84
C ILE A 391 24.92 -76.85 -33.01
N GLY A 392 24.65 -76.75 -31.71
CA GLY A 392 24.52 -77.88 -30.79
C GLY A 392 23.48 -78.90 -31.26
N ALA A 393 22.29 -78.44 -31.63
CA ALA A 393 21.22 -79.29 -32.15
C ALA A 393 21.60 -79.97 -33.48
N TYR A 394 22.27 -79.24 -34.37
CA TYR A 394 22.77 -79.81 -35.64
C TYR A 394 23.83 -80.88 -35.37
N SER A 395 24.80 -80.61 -34.49
CA SER A 395 25.86 -81.56 -34.14
C SER A 395 25.33 -82.79 -33.41
N ASP A 396 24.33 -82.66 -32.52
CA ASP A 396 23.69 -83.80 -31.84
C ASP A 396 22.96 -84.69 -32.85
N GLY A 397 22.16 -84.08 -33.73
CA GLY A 397 21.47 -84.80 -34.81
C GLY A 397 22.42 -85.45 -35.80
N PHE A 398 23.54 -84.80 -36.14
CA PHE A 398 24.57 -85.36 -37.00
C PHE A 398 25.30 -86.54 -36.34
N GLY A 399 25.65 -86.42 -35.04
CA GLY A 399 26.30 -87.49 -34.27
C GLY A 399 25.43 -88.75 -34.17
N LYS A 400 24.15 -88.59 -33.82
CA LYS A 400 23.18 -89.70 -33.82
C LYS A 400 23.02 -90.31 -35.21
N GLY A 401 22.96 -89.49 -36.26
CA GLY A 401 22.89 -89.95 -37.64
C GLY A 401 24.11 -90.78 -38.08
N LEU A 402 25.32 -90.42 -37.63
CA LEU A 402 26.53 -91.20 -37.87
C LEU A 402 26.51 -92.54 -37.15
N MET A 403 26.13 -92.59 -35.87
CA MET A 403 26.03 -93.84 -35.10
C MET A 403 25.02 -94.80 -35.75
N VAL A 404 23.86 -94.30 -36.18
CA VAL A 404 22.87 -95.09 -36.90
C VAL A 404 23.42 -95.62 -38.24
N ARG A 405 24.23 -94.83 -38.94
CA ARG A 405 24.89 -95.25 -40.19
C ARG A 405 25.95 -96.34 -39.97
N ASP A 406 26.68 -96.29 -38.86
CA ASP A 406 27.76 -97.25 -38.57
C ASP A 406 27.22 -98.63 -38.12
N VAL A 407 25.97 -98.70 -37.67
CA VAL A 407 25.31 -99.94 -37.20
C VAL A 407 24.46 -100.61 -38.29
N ILE A 408 24.04 -99.88 -39.32
CA ILE A 408 23.11 -100.36 -40.37
C ILE A 408 23.88 -100.71 -41.66
N ASN A 409 23.50 -101.82 -42.31
CA ASN A 409 24.13 -102.26 -43.57
C ASN A 409 23.68 -101.38 -44.76
N ASP A 410 24.50 -101.20 -45.80
CA ASP A 410 24.26 -100.22 -46.89
C ASP A 410 22.88 -100.37 -47.59
N ASP A 411 22.36 -101.60 -47.70
CA ASP A 411 21.04 -101.88 -48.27
C ASP A 411 19.88 -101.44 -47.36
N GLU A 412 20.04 -101.55 -46.04
CA GLU A 412 19.04 -101.13 -45.04
C GLU A 412 19.04 -99.61 -44.86
N VAL A 413 20.19 -98.94 -45.01
CA VAL A 413 20.28 -97.46 -45.05
C VAL A 413 19.46 -96.92 -46.22
N SER A 414 19.55 -97.55 -47.39
CA SER A 414 18.79 -97.13 -48.57
C SER A 414 17.27 -97.30 -48.41
N GLN A 415 16.83 -98.31 -47.67
CA GLN A 415 15.43 -98.49 -47.28
C GLN A 415 15.00 -97.48 -46.20
N PHE A 416 15.82 -97.23 -45.18
CA PHE A 416 15.55 -96.29 -44.09
C PHE A 416 15.44 -94.85 -44.59
N VAL A 417 16.33 -94.42 -45.49
CA VAL A 417 16.25 -93.09 -46.14
C VAL A 417 14.98 -92.96 -46.98
N ARG A 418 14.58 -94.02 -47.68
CA ARG A 418 13.34 -94.04 -48.48
C ARG A 418 12.06 -94.07 -47.64
N THR A 419 12.06 -94.74 -46.48
CA THR A 419 10.86 -94.89 -45.63
C THR A 419 10.73 -93.82 -44.56
N ASN A 420 11.82 -93.32 -43.97
CA ASN A 420 11.74 -92.37 -42.85
C ASN A 420 11.98 -90.90 -43.23
N TYR A 421 12.78 -90.62 -44.28
CA TYR A 421 13.09 -89.23 -44.68
C TYR A 421 12.21 -88.70 -45.82
N PHE A 422 11.48 -89.58 -46.53
CA PHE A 422 10.63 -89.21 -47.66
C PHE A 422 9.13 -89.53 -47.49
N ASP A 423 8.67 -89.91 -46.30
CA ASP A 423 7.26 -90.17 -46.11
C ASP A 423 6.48 -88.85 -45.93
N THR A 424 5.75 -88.47 -46.97
CA THR A 424 4.89 -87.27 -47.05
C THR A 424 3.82 -87.18 -45.95
N THR A 425 3.60 -88.26 -45.21
CA THR A 425 2.65 -88.40 -44.10
C THR A 425 3.12 -87.72 -42.80
N THR A 426 4.42 -87.71 -42.50
CA THR A 426 4.99 -87.06 -41.29
C THR A 426 5.14 -85.54 -41.46
N LEU A 427 5.43 -85.08 -42.68
CA LEU A 427 5.37 -83.66 -43.05
C LEU A 427 3.93 -83.10 -42.93
N ALA A 428 2.92 -83.87 -43.33
CA ALA A 428 1.52 -83.48 -43.19
C ALA A 428 1.05 -83.42 -41.72
N HIS A 429 1.51 -84.33 -40.86
CA HIS A 429 1.20 -84.29 -39.43
C HIS A 429 1.89 -83.15 -38.68
N LYS A 430 3.13 -82.80 -39.05
CA LYS A 430 3.86 -81.67 -38.43
C LYS A 430 3.28 -80.31 -38.85
N VAL A 431 2.76 -80.18 -40.07
CA VAL A 431 2.03 -78.99 -40.53
C VAL A 431 0.64 -78.87 -39.88
N LYS A 432 0.01 -79.99 -39.51
CA LYS A 432 -1.28 -79.98 -38.80
C LYS A 432 -1.13 -79.63 -37.31
N ASN A 433 -0.02 -80.03 -36.68
CA ASN A 433 0.27 -79.73 -35.27
C ASN A 433 1.06 -78.43 -35.04
N SER A 434 1.65 -77.80 -36.06
CA SER A 434 2.19 -76.43 -35.96
C SER A 434 1.14 -75.33 -36.15
N SER A 435 -0.15 -75.69 -36.05
CA SER A 435 -1.30 -74.76 -36.07
C SER A 435 -1.47 -74.07 -34.73
N GLY A 436 -0.41 -73.50 -34.19
CA GLY A 436 -0.39 -73.04 -32.81
C GLY A 436 0.74 -72.10 -32.46
N ASP A 437 1.33 -71.40 -33.44
CA ASP A 437 1.84 -70.06 -33.16
C ASP A 437 1.98 -69.25 -34.44
N LYS A 438 1.33 -68.09 -34.43
CA LYS A 438 1.36 -67.12 -35.52
C LYS A 438 2.75 -66.52 -35.59
N ALA A 439 3.62 -67.08 -36.44
CA ALA A 439 4.69 -66.31 -37.05
C ALA A 439 4.06 -65.20 -37.92
N ILE A 440 3.77 -64.06 -37.29
CA ILE A 440 3.70 -62.75 -37.95
C ILE A 440 5.05 -62.60 -38.66
N PHE A 441 5.06 -62.06 -39.89
CA PHE A 441 6.22 -61.97 -40.80
C PHE A 441 6.43 -63.17 -41.74
N SER A 442 5.48 -63.37 -42.67
CA SER A 442 5.81 -63.82 -44.04
C SER A 442 4.56 -63.82 -44.93
N LYS A 443 4.04 -62.65 -45.31
CA LYS A 443 3.36 -62.47 -46.60
C LYS A 443 3.80 -61.16 -47.21
N ARG A 444 4.56 -61.24 -48.31
CA ARG A 444 4.82 -60.10 -49.18
C ARG A 444 3.45 -59.52 -49.63
N PRO A 445 3.22 -58.21 -49.52
CA PRO A 445 1.96 -57.62 -49.94
C PRO A 445 1.86 -57.67 -51.48
N ILE A 446 0.79 -58.26 -52.00
CA ILE A 446 0.49 -58.35 -53.45
C ILE A 446 -0.02 -56.99 -54.00
N LEU A 447 -0.12 -55.95 -53.16
CA LEU A 447 -0.68 -54.65 -53.52
C LEU A 447 0.26 -53.51 -53.11
N ARG A 448 0.35 -52.47 -53.95
CA ARG A 448 1.19 -51.30 -53.70
C ARG A 448 0.57 -50.42 -52.59
N PRO A 449 1.37 -49.66 -51.81
CA PRO A 449 0.91 -48.95 -50.61
C PRO A 449 -0.32 -48.03 -50.79
N HIS A 450 -0.45 -47.37 -51.95
CA HIS A 450 -1.60 -46.50 -52.23
C HIS A 450 -2.92 -47.27 -52.47
N GLN A 451 -2.84 -48.54 -52.88
CA GLN A 451 -4.02 -49.40 -53.08
C GLN A 451 -4.57 -49.91 -51.74
N GLN A 452 -3.71 -50.03 -50.72
CA GLN A 452 -4.13 -50.37 -49.35
C GLN A 452 -4.86 -49.20 -48.68
N LEU A 453 -4.38 -47.97 -48.87
CA LEU A 453 -5.07 -46.75 -48.42
C LEU A 453 -6.46 -46.61 -49.03
N ARG A 454 -6.62 -46.87 -50.33
CA ARG A 454 -7.93 -46.80 -51.00
C ARG A 454 -8.91 -47.84 -50.48
N LYS A 455 -8.42 -49.02 -50.08
CA LYS A 455 -9.26 -50.11 -49.54
C LYS A 455 -9.72 -49.84 -48.10
N LEU A 456 -8.82 -49.34 -47.26
CA LEU A 456 -9.15 -48.91 -45.89
C LEU A 456 -10.17 -47.78 -45.88
N ILE A 457 -10.00 -46.80 -46.77
CA ILE A 457 -10.98 -45.71 -46.92
C ILE A 457 -12.33 -46.25 -47.41
N SER A 458 -12.37 -47.20 -48.34
CA SER A 458 -13.64 -47.76 -48.83
C SER A 458 -14.36 -48.67 -47.84
N GLU A 459 -13.65 -49.31 -46.91
CA GLU A 459 -14.24 -50.15 -45.86
C GLU A 459 -14.85 -49.28 -44.74
N ASP A 460 -14.20 -48.16 -44.36
CA ASP A 460 -14.70 -47.21 -43.33
C ASP A 460 -16.00 -46.48 -43.73
N PHE A 461 -16.29 -46.35 -45.03
CA PHE A 461 -17.52 -45.69 -45.52
C PHE A 461 -18.67 -46.67 -45.82
N SER A 462 -18.51 -47.95 -45.51
CA SER A 462 -19.53 -48.99 -45.75
C SER A 462 -20.25 -49.46 -44.48
N GLU A 463 -19.87 -48.94 -43.31
CA GLU A 463 -20.53 -49.16 -42.02
C GLU A 463 -21.14 -47.85 -41.48
N GLU A 464 -22.10 -47.28 -42.21
CA GLU A 464 -23.18 -46.43 -41.66
C GLU A 464 -24.52 -46.81 -42.28
#